data_AF-C4JRV5-F1
#
_entry.id   AF-C4JRV5-F1
#
_cell.length_a   1.000
_cell.length_b   1.000
_cell.length_c   1.000
_cell.angle_alpha   90.00
_cell.angle_beta   90.00
_cell.angle_gamma   90.00
#
_symmetry.space_group_name_H-M   'P 1'
#
loop_
_entity.id
_entity.type
_entity.pdbx_description
1 polymer ?
#
loop_
_entity_poly.entity_id
_entity_poly.type
_entity_poly.pdbx_seq_one_letter_code
_entity_poly.pdbx_strand_id
1 'polypeptide(L)'
;MAEYANVHFALETMRQEAAAAAGREGPRVLILGPEDAGKTSLAKILTGYATKMGRQPLVVNLDPSEGMLSVPGALTATAFRSMIDVEEGWGSSPTSGPSPIPVKLPLVYFYGLPSPLDGEGGFYKAVVSRLALAVTGRMAEDQEAREAGVIIDTPGIVGQGKGASEDIIHHIVTEFSISTILVIGSERLYSTMVKNYDNKPIATSATAAASDERISVVKVTKSGGCVDRDATFMKYVRESQIRSYFFGSPVPSTASSALSLSSTATGTAIALSPHTSHVDFDSLTVYSITIATDGEQDEYDPSKYESFLPGGTDENDTTTSSSLQPPPGLLPGLGSDLSAATASGASTSSNPNLPLKKLPSPAPLSLENTLLAITNVAGNASLEEVRDASIMGFVYVADVDEKKGQGGKLRVLAPVGGRVPSRAMVWGKKWPGEVVGLIG
;
A
#
# COMPACT_ATOMS: atom_id res chain seq x y z
N MET A 1 18.26 -0.97 -23.05
CA MET A 1 17.38 -1.96 -23.71
C MET A 1 17.99 -3.36 -23.79
N ALA A 2 19.20 -3.55 -24.34
CA ALA A 2 19.83 -4.87 -24.37
C ALA A 2 19.98 -5.51 -22.97
N GLU A 3 20.35 -4.71 -21.97
CA GLU A 3 20.44 -5.16 -20.57
C GLU A 3 19.11 -5.71 -20.03
N TYR A 4 17.98 -5.04 -20.30
CA TYR A 4 16.66 -5.49 -19.84
C TYR A 4 16.22 -6.78 -20.53
N ALA A 5 16.57 -6.94 -21.81
CA ALA A 5 16.34 -8.18 -22.54
C ALA A 5 17.19 -9.32 -21.96
N ASN A 6 18.47 -9.09 -21.65
CA ASN A 6 19.33 -10.08 -21.02
C ASN A 6 18.79 -10.54 -19.65
N VAL A 7 18.34 -9.59 -18.83
CA VAL A 7 17.67 -9.89 -17.55
C VAL A 7 16.43 -10.75 -17.79
N HIS A 8 15.58 -10.37 -18.76
CA HIS A 8 14.40 -11.16 -19.10
C HIS A 8 14.73 -12.59 -19.54
N PHE A 9 15.73 -12.78 -20.41
CA PHE A 9 16.13 -14.11 -20.86
C PHE A 9 16.72 -14.95 -19.73
N ALA A 10 17.50 -14.36 -18.82
CA ALA A 10 17.98 -15.05 -17.63
C ALA A 10 16.82 -15.50 -16.73
N LEU A 11 15.84 -14.63 -16.50
CA LEU A 11 14.62 -14.98 -15.75
C LEU A 11 13.79 -16.06 -16.49
N GLU A 12 13.74 -16.03 -17.81
CA GLU A 12 13.03 -17.04 -18.60
C GLU A 12 13.69 -18.42 -18.49
N THR A 13 15.02 -18.50 -18.46
CA THR A 13 15.73 -19.74 -18.16
C THR A 13 15.33 -20.29 -16.79
N MET A 14 15.26 -19.42 -15.76
CA MET A 14 14.81 -19.84 -14.42
C MET A 14 13.35 -20.34 -14.43
N ARG A 15 12.46 -19.72 -15.22
CA ARG A 15 11.07 -20.19 -15.39
C ARG A 15 11.00 -21.55 -16.10
N GLN A 16 11.85 -21.78 -17.10
CA GLN A 16 11.93 -23.07 -17.80
C GLN A 16 12.41 -24.18 -16.86
N GLU A 17 13.40 -23.89 -16.03
CA GLU A 17 13.85 -24.82 -14.98
C GLU A 17 12.74 -25.12 -13.97
N ALA A 18 11.99 -24.09 -13.54
CA ALA A 18 10.85 -24.24 -12.63
C ALA A 18 9.72 -25.10 -13.24
N ALA A 19 9.46 -24.96 -14.54
CA ALA A 19 8.47 -25.77 -15.25
C ALA A 19 8.95 -27.22 -15.46
N ALA A 20 10.26 -27.45 -15.63
CA ALA A 20 10.83 -28.77 -15.88
C ALA A 20 11.06 -29.59 -14.60
N ALA A 21 11.39 -28.94 -13.48
CA ALA A 21 11.70 -29.60 -12.21
C ALA A 21 10.51 -29.55 -11.25
N ALA A 22 9.98 -30.73 -10.89
CA ALA A 22 8.92 -30.83 -9.89
C ALA A 22 9.38 -30.26 -8.53
N GLY A 23 8.74 -29.18 -8.09
CA GLY A 23 8.99 -28.54 -6.79
C GLY A 23 9.87 -27.29 -6.83
N ARG A 24 10.36 -26.87 -8.00
CA ARG A 24 11.04 -25.57 -8.16
C ARG A 24 10.03 -24.48 -8.49
N GLU A 25 10.18 -23.31 -7.89
CA GLU A 25 9.31 -22.17 -8.13
C GLU A 25 9.90 -21.22 -9.18
N GLY A 26 9.04 -20.45 -9.84
CA GLY A 26 9.46 -19.38 -10.73
C GLY A 26 10.22 -18.28 -9.98
N PRO A 27 11.02 -17.47 -10.71
CA PRO A 27 11.83 -16.43 -10.09
C PRO A 27 10.96 -15.38 -9.38
N ARG A 28 11.33 -15.04 -8.15
CA ARG A 28 10.73 -13.97 -7.36
C ARG A 28 11.69 -12.77 -7.37
N VAL A 29 11.36 -11.78 -8.19
CA VAL A 29 12.22 -10.66 -8.56
C VAL A 29 11.85 -9.42 -7.78
N LEU A 30 12.78 -8.87 -7.01
CA LEU A 30 12.64 -7.60 -6.29
C LEU A 30 13.38 -6.49 -7.02
N ILE A 31 12.69 -5.41 -7.38
CA ILE A 31 13.30 -4.25 -8.03
C ILE A 31 13.55 -3.16 -6.98
N LEU A 32 14.81 -2.77 -6.79
CA LEU A 32 15.25 -1.74 -5.86
C LEU A 32 15.95 -0.60 -6.60
N GLY A 33 15.87 0.61 -6.05
CA GLY A 33 16.54 1.78 -6.59
C GLY A 33 15.99 3.08 -6.00
N PRO A 34 16.65 4.21 -6.25
CA PRO A 34 16.18 5.51 -5.78
C PRO A 34 14.87 5.93 -6.47
N GLU A 35 14.34 7.08 -6.06
CA GLU A 35 13.24 7.74 -6.75
C GLU A 35 13.61 8.03 -8.21
N ASP A 36 12.63 7.94 -9.10
CA ASP A 36 12.75 8.22 -10.53
C ASP A 36 13.87 7.47 -11.28
N ALA A 37 14.26 6.30 -10.76
CA ALA A 37 15.22 5.39 -11.40
C ALA A 37 14.62 4.56 -12.56
N GLY A 38 13.30 4.60 -12.76
CA GLY A 38 12.59 3.81 -13.76
C GLY A 38 12.20 2.39 -13.29
N LYS A 39 12.02 2.18 -11.98
CA LYS A 39 11.65 0.87 -11.38
C LYS A 39 10.34 0.32 -11.95
N THR A 40 9.28 1.11 -11.93
CA THR A 40 7.97 0.76 -12.49
C THR A 40 8.04 0.53 -14.01
N SER A 41 8.87 1.28 -14.73
CA SER A 41 9.09 1.06 -16.16
C SER A 41 9.78 -0.28 -16.43
N LEU A 42 10.79 -0.65 -15.63
CA LEU A 42 11.43 -1.96 -15.72
C LEU A 42 10.44 -3.08 -15.39
N ALA A 43 9.62 -2.92 -14.34
CA ALA A 43 8.58 -3.88 -13.97
C ALA A 43 7.59 -4.11 -15.14
N LYS A 44 7.13 -3.03 -15.79
CA LYS A 44 6.26 -3.09 -16.98
C LYS A 44 6.94 -3.80 -18.15
N ILE A 45 8.21 -3.51 -18.43
CA ILE A 45 8.96 -4.15 -19.53
C ILE A 45 9.11 -5.65 -19.28
N LEU A 46 9.55 -6.06 -18.08
CA LEU A 46 9.73 -7.47 -17.73
C LEU A 46 8.41 -8.26 -17.77
N THR A 47 7.33 -7.65 -17.29
CA THR A 47 5.97 -8.21 -17.35
C THR A 47 5.49 -8.32 -18.80
N GLY A 48 5.70 -7.29 -19.61
CA GLY A 48 5.36 -7.27 -21.04
C GLY A 48 6.11 -8.34 -21.83
N TYR A 49 7.40 -8.56 -21.53
CA TYR A 49 8.17 -9.64 -22.16
C TYR A 49 7.71 -11.03 -21.70
N ALA A 50 7.43 -11.21 -20.41
CA ALA A 50 6.92 -12.47 -19.88
C ALA A 50 5.56 -12.85 -20.49
N THR A 51 4.62 -11.91 -20.57
CA THR A 51 3.31 -12.14 -21.21
C THR A 51 3.43 -12.43 -22.70
N LYS A 52 4.38 -11.78 -23.40
CA LYS A 52 4.69 -12.10 -24.82
C LYS A 52 5.26 -13.51 -25.02
N MET A 53 5.95 -14.06 -24.04
CA MET A 53 6.42 -15.45 -24.02
C MET A 53 5.34 -16.44 -23.53
N GLY A 54 4.09 -15.99 -23.34
CA GLY A 54 2.99 -16.83 -22.88
C GLY A 54 3.01 -17.16 -21.38
N ARG A 55 3.83 -16.46 -20.59
CA ARG A 55 3.90 -16.63 -19.13
C ARG A 55 2.88 -15.73 -18.43
N GLN A 56 2.46 -16.12 -17.22
CA GLN A 56 1.49 -15.37 -16.41
C GLN A 56 2.11 -14.85 -15.10
N PRO A 57 3.04 -13.88 -15.16
CA PRO A 57 3.73 -13.40 -13.96
C PRO A 57 2.76 -12.69 -13.00
N LEU A 58 3.03 -12.84 -11.70
CA LEU A 58 2.40 -12.02 -10.66
C LEU A 58 3.21 -10.73 -10.51
N VAL A 59 2.56 -9.58 -10.68
CA VAL A 59 3.19 -8.28 -10.43
C VAL A 59 2.64 -7.72 -9.14
N VAL A 60 3.54 -7.31 -8.26
CA VAL A 60 3.24 -6.72 -6.96
C VAL A 60 3.78 -5.29 -6.96
N ASN A 61 2.94 -4.33 -6.60
CA ASN A 61 3.35 -2.96 -6.37
C ASN A 61 3.28 -2.66 -4.88
N LEU A 62 4.44 -2.35 -4.31
CA LEU A 62 4.59 -1.98 -2.91
C LEU A 62 4.74 -0.45 -2.71
N ASP A 63 4.65 0.36 -3.77
CA ASP A 63 4.71 1.82 -3.64
C ASP A 63 3.32 2.40 -3.32
N PRO A 64 3.12 3.01 -2.13
CA PRO A 64 1.85 3.69 -1.81
C PRO A 64 1.66 5.01 -2.57
N SER A 65 2.71 5.57 -3.16
CA SER A 65 2.63 6.84 -3.91
C SER A 65 1.97 6.72 -5.27
N GLU A 66 1.99 5.52 -5.85
CA GLU A 66 1.50 5.24 -7.19
C GLU A 66 0.57 4.02 -7.16
N GLY A 67 -0.67 4.19 -7.62
CA GLY A 67 -1.60 3.07 -7.74
C GLY A 67 -1.31 2.19 -8.96
N MET A 68 -1.22 0.87 -8.78
CA MET A 68 -1.25 -0.11 -9.87
C MET A 68 -2.66 -0.73 -9.92
N LEU A 69 -3.44 -0.38 -10.95
CA LEU A 69 -4.84 -0.84 -11.13
C LEU A 69 -5.77 -0.51 -9.94
N SER A 70 -5.40 0.47 -9.12
CA SER A 70 -6.11 0.91 -7.93
C SER A 70 -5.79 2.39 -7.67
N VAL A 71 -6.46 3.01 -6.70
CA VAL A 71 -6.13 4.36 -6.22
C VAL A 71 -4.78 4.37 -5.48
N PRO A 72 -4.09 5.53 -5.39
CA PRO A 72 -2.90 5.68 -4.57
C PRO A 72 -3.18 5.44 -3.08
N GLY A 73 -2.15 5.06 -2.34
CA GLY A 73 -2.23 4.60 -0.94
C GLY A 73 -2.55 3.12 -0.80
N ALA A 74 -2.66 2.38 -1.91
CA ALA A 74 -2.93 0.95 -1.92
C ALA A 74 -1.72 0.14 -2.39
N LEU A 75 -1.45 -0.97 -1.69
CA LEU A 75 -0.49 -1.99 -2.11
C LEU A 75 -1.24 -3.08 -2.86
N THR A 76 -0.71 -3.51 -4.00
CA THR A 76 -1.48 -4.34 -4.94
C THR A 76 -0.70 -5.52 -5.48
N ALA A 77 -1.40 -6.61 -5.81
CA ALA A 77 -0.84 -7.76 -6.52
C ALA A 77 -1.80 -8.23 -7.61
N THR A 78 -1.30 -8.43 -8.82
CA THR A 78 -2.12 -8.80 -9.99
C THR A 78 -1.43 -9.87 -10.83
N ALA A 79 -2.16 -10.90 -11.24
CA ALA A 79 -1.69 -11.85 -12.23
C ALA A 79 -1.92 -11.29 -13.64
N PHE A 80 -0.85 -11.18 -14.42
CA PHE A 80 -0.92 -10.69 -15.80
C PHE A 80 -1.05 -11.88 -16.75
N ARG A 81 -2.29 -12.23 -17.10
CA ARG A 81 -2.60 -13.31 -18.06
C ARG A 81 -2.71 -12.84 -19.51
N SER A 82 -2.94 -11.55 -19.71
CA SER A 82 -3.05 -10.88 -20.99
C SER A 82 -1.96 -9.84 -21.14
N MET A 83 -1.76 -9.37 -22.38
CA MET A 83 -0.79 -8.33 -22.67
C MET A 83 -1.10 -7.04 -21.88
N ILE A 84 -0.03 -6.35 -21.52
CA ILE A 84 -0.07 -4.97 -21.01
C ILE A 84 -0.57 -4.07 -22.14
N ASP A 85 -1.46 -3.14 -21.80
CA ASP A 85 -1.98 -2.20 -22.79
C ASP A 85 -1.01 -1.03 -22.99
N VAL A 86 -0.89 -0.55 -24.23
CA VAL A 86 0.06 0.53 -24.54
C VAL A 86 -0.48 1.89 -24.12
N GLU A 87 -1.80 2.08 -24.13
CA GLU A 87 -2.47 3.36 -23.82
C GLU A 87 -2.82 3.47 -22.33
N GLU A 88 -3.42 2.44 -21.75
CA GLU A 88 -3.80 2.33 -20.34
C GLU A 88 -2.64 1.87 -19.43
N GLY A 89 -1.47 1.61 -20.01
CA GLY A 89 -0.30 1.13 -19.28
C GLY A 89 -0.56 -0.23 -18.64
N TRP A 90 -0.82 -0.29 -17.34
CA TRP A 90 -1.12 -1.57 -16.69
C TRP A 90 -2.43 -2.21 -17.19
N GLY A 91 -3.34 -1.44 -17.81
CA GLY A 91 -4.65 -1.87 -18.27
C GLY A 91 -5.76 -1.47 -17.29
N SER A 92 -6.93 -2.09 -17.42
CA SER A 92 -8.13 -1.76 -16.65
C SER A 92 -8.55 -2.86 -15.66
N SER A 93 -9.14 -2.43 -14.55
CA SER A 93 -9.88 -3.28 -13.62
C SER A 93 -11.22 -3.71 -14.22
N PRO A 94 -11.92 -4.72 -13.67
CA PRO A 94 -13.19 -5.18 -14.22
C PRO A 94 -14.24 -4.08 -14.20
N THR A 95 -14.90 -3.88 -15.33
CA THR A 95 -16.03 -2.96 -15.48
C THR A 95 -17.28 -3.76 -15.85
N SER A 96 -18.47 -3.18 -15.63
CA SER A 96 -19.73 -3.84 -15.98
C SER A 96 -20.02 -3.89 -17.48
N GLY A 97 -19.21 -3.18 -18.29
CA GLY A 97 -19.37 -3.08 -19.73
C GLY A 97 -18.40 -3.98 -20.51
N PRO A 98 -18.54 -4.05 -21.84
CA PRO A 98 -17.57 -4.73 -22.68
C PRO A 98 -16.23 -4.00 -22.60
N SER A 99 -15.15 -4.75 -22.42
CA SER A 99 -13.78 -4.26 -22.52
C SER A 99 -13.12 -4.86 -23.75
N PRO A 100 -12.44 -4.06 -24.60
CA PRO A 100 -11.72 -4.58 -25.77
C PRO A 100 -10.50 -5.42 -25.36
N ILE A 101 -9.98 -5.18 -24.16
CA ILE A 101 -8.80 -5.85 -23.62
C ILE A 101 -9.22 -6.61 -22.36
N PRO A 102 -8.74 -7.86 -22.17
CA PRO A 102 -9.04 -8.60 -20.95
C PRO A 102 -8.65 -7.81 -19.70
N VAL A 103 -9.63 -7.56 -18.86
CA VAL A 103 -9.48 -6.87 -17.58
C VAL A 103 -8.59 -7.66 -16.65
N LYS A 104 -7.96 -6.95 -15.72
CA LYS A 104 -7.03 -7.51 -14.76
C LYS A 104 -7.67 -7.51 -13.37
N LEU A 105 -7.36 -8.51 -12.57
CA LEU A 105 -7.96 -8.72 -11.24
C LEU A 105 -6.91 -8.44 -10.14
N PRO A 106 -6.76 -7.16 -9.71
CA PRO A 106 -5.86 -6.82 -8.64
C PRO A 106 -6.42 -7.24 -7.28
N LEU A 107 -5.56 -7.84 -6.46
CA LEU A 107 -5.74 -7.92 -5.02
C LEU A 107 -5.20 -6.62 -4.42
N VAL A 108 -6.00 -5.97 -3.57
CA VAL A 108 -5.71 -4.63 -3.05
C VAL A 108 -5.73 -4.66 -1.52
N TYR A 109 -4.70 -4.10 -0.90
CA TYR A 109 -4.67 -3.74 0.52
C TYR A 109 -4.43 -2.24 0.66
N PHE A 110 -5.07 -1.60 1.64
CA PHE A 110 -4.95 -0.16 1.84
C PHE A 110 -3.95 0.17 2.96
N TYR A 111 -2.91 0.92 2.61
CA TYR A 111 -1.91 1.44 3.55
C TYR A 111 -2.25 2.87 4.01
N GLY A 112 -2.82 3.70 3.14
CA GLY A 112 -3.41 4.99 3.55
C GLY A 112 -2.46 6.04 4.14
N LEU A 113 -1.13 5.86 4.04
CA LEU A 113 -0.11 6.82 4.43
C LEU A 113 0.85 7.12 3.25
N PRO A 114 1.47 8.31 3.20
CA PRO A 114 2.35 8.72 2.10
C PRO A 114 3.66 7.94 2.04
N SER A 115 4.30 7.70 3.19
CA SER A 115 5.63 7.09 3.24
C SER A 115 5.56 5.70 3.89
N PRO A 116 6.24 4.68 3.31
CA PRO A 116 6.37 3.37 3.93
C PRO A 116 7.23 3.39 5.21
N LEU A 117 7.94 4.51 5.48
CA LEU A 117 8.77 4.69 6.67
C LEU A 117 7.97 5.27 7.86
N ASP A 118 6.75 5.76 7.63
CA ASP A 118 5.90 6.33 8.68
C ASP A 118 5.61 5.27 9.77
N GLY A 119 5.64 5.69 11.04
CA GLY A 119 5.43 4.77 12.18
C GLY A 119 6.44 3.63 12.24
N GLU A 120 7.71 3.91 11.91
CA GLU A 120 8.83 2.95 11.84
C GLU A 120 8.61 1.81 10.81
N GLY A 121 7.64 2.00 9.90
CA GLY A 121 7.23 1.00 8.92
C GLY A 121 6.54 -0.22 9.53
N GLY A 122 6.15 -0.20 10.81
CA GLY A 122 5.50 -1.35 11.47
C GLY A 122 4.16 -1.71 10.80
N PHE A 123 3.35 -0.70 10.50
CA PHE A 123 2.09 -0.90 9.78
C PHE A 123 2.31 -1.34 8.33
N TYR A 124 3.27 -0.72 7.64
CA TYR A 124 3.63 -1.09 6.28
C TYR A 124 4.08 -2.55 6.20
N LYS A 125 4.96 -2.99 7.10
CA LYS A 125 5.42 -4.39 7.21
C LYS A 125 4.25 -5.35 7.43
N ALA A 126 3.29 -5.00 8.30
CA ALA A 126 2.11 -5.84 8.54
C ALA A 126 1.24 -6.00 7.28
N VAL A 127 0.96 -4.92 6.56
CA VAL A 127 0.19 -4.97 5.30
C VAL A 127 0.95 -5.76 4.23
N VAL A 128 2.27 -5.58 4.15
CA VAL A 128 3.16 -6.33 3.25
C VAL A 128 3.14 -7.83 3.55
N SER A 129 3.22 -8.25 4.81
CA SER A 129 3.11 -9.68 5.19
C SER A 129 1.77 -10.27 4.76
N ARG A 130 0.66 -9.54 4.92
CA ARG A 130 -0.66 -10.00 4.46
C ARG A 130 -0.74 -10.12 2.93
N LEU A 131 -0.15 -9.17 2.21
CA LEU A 131 -0.05 -9.24 0.75
C LEU A 131 0.81 -10.43 0.29
N ALA A 132 1.96 -10.67 0.94
CA ALA A 132 2.86 -11.77 0.63
C ALA A 132 2.22 -13.14 0.85
N LEU A 133 1.48 -13.30 1.95
CA LEU A 133 0.70 -14.51 2.23
C LEU A 133 -0.35 -14.78 1.15
N ALA A 134 -1.07 -13.75 0.71
CA ALA A 134 -2.08 -13.89 -0.33
C ALA A 134 -1.46 -14.19 -1.72
N VAL A 135 -0.31 -13.60 -2.04
CA VAL A 135 0.46 -13.91 -3.25
C VAL A 135 0.94 -15.37 -3.24
N THR A 136 1.46 -15.83 -2.11
CA THR A 136 1.92 -17.22 -1.94
C THR A 136 0.75 -18.21 -2.02
N GLY A 137 -0.40 -17.90 -1.41
CA GLY A 137 -1.62 -18.68 -1.56
C GLY A 137 -2.07 -18.80 -3.02
N ARG A 138 -2.03 -17.69 -3.78
CA ARG A 138 -2.34 -17.69 -5.21
C ARG A 138 -1.36 -18.53 -6.03
N MET A 139 -0.07 -18.49 -5.72
CA MET A 139 0.94 -19.35 -6.37
C MET A 139 0.76 -20.83 -6.04
N ALA A 140 0.22 -21.16 -4.86
CA ALA A 140 -0.06 -22.56 -4.51
C ALA A 140 -1.24 -23.13 -5.30
N GLU A 141 -2.23 -22.31 -5.64
CA GLU A 141 -3.42 -22.69 -6.41
C GLU A 141 -3.21 -22.67 -7.92
N ASP A 142 -2.38 -21.75 -8.43
CA ASP A 142 -2.18 -21.53 -9.86
C ASP A 142 -0.77 -21.92 -10.32
N GLN A 143 -0.69 -23.05 -11.02
CA GLN A 143 0.55 -23.61 -11.55
C GLN A 143 1.25 -22.67 -12.55
N GLU A 144 0.49 -22.02 -13.44
CA GLU A 144 1.04 -21.14 -14.46
C GLU A 144 1.65 -19.87 -13.83
N ALA A 145 0.99 -19.34 -12.79
CA ALA A 145 1.52 -18.22 -12.02
C ALA A 145 2.75 -18.62 -11.19
N ARG A 146 2.75 -19.83 -10.62
CA ARG A 146 3.89 -20.37 -9.86
C ARG A 146 5.15 -20.48 -10.71
N GLU A 147 5.02 -21.02 -11.92
CA GLU A 147 6.12 -21.17 -12.88
C GLU A 147 6.60 -19.83 -13.44
N ALA A 148 5.68 -18.89 -13.68
CA ALA A 148 6.02 -17.56 -14.19
C ALA A 148 6.75 -16.68 -13.17
N GLY A 149 6.52 -16.92 -11.88
CA GLY A 149 7.15 -16.20 -10.78
C GLY A 149 6.52 -14.83 -10.51
N VAL A 150 7.23 -14.03 -9.71
CA VAL A 150 6.72 -12.76 -9.15
C VAL A 150 7.67 -11.62 -9.50
N ILE A 151 7.13 -10.45 -9.84
CA ILE A 151 7.88 -9.21 -10.08
C ILE A 151 7.38 -8.16 -9.09
N ILE A 152 8.25 -7.66 -8.22
CA ILE A 152 7.91 -6.76 -7.13
C ILE A 152 8.55 -5.40 -7.37
N ASP A 153 7.71 -4.38 -7.52
CA ASP A 153 8.09 -2.97 -7.56
C ASP A 153 8.08 -2.38 -6.15
N THR A 154 9.06 -1.54 -5.84
CA THR A 154 9.25 -0.97 -4.50
C THR A 154 9.27 0.56 -4.53
N PRO A 155 8.89 1.23 -3.43
CA PRO A 155 8.95 2.69 -3.36
C PRO A 155 10.40 3.20 -3.37
N GLY A 156 10.63 4.34 -4.03
CA GLY A 156 11.98 4.91 -4.20
C GLY A 156 12.68 5.32 -2.89
N ILE A 157 11.91 5.72 -1.88
CA ILE A 157 12.41 6.11 -0.56
C ILE A 157 13.13 4.96 0.18
N VAL A 158 12.73 3.71 -0.11
CA VAL A 158 13.38 2.51 0.45
C VAL A 158 14.79 2.34 -0.15
N GLY A 159 15.02 2.81 -1.38
CA GLY A 159 16.33 2.77 -2.03
C GLY A 159 17.34 3.82 -1.55
N GLN A 160 16.97 4.75 -0.66
CA GLN A 160 17.85 5.84 -0.21
C GLN A 160 18.82 5.44 0.92
N GLY A 161 18.74 4.22 1.47
CA GLY A 161 19.76 3.67 2.39
C GLY A 161 19.75 4.24 3.82
N LYS A 162 18.59 4.67 4.33
CA LYS A 162 18.40 4.96 5.76
C LYS A 162 18.16 3.64 6.52
N GLY A 163 18.58 3.52 7.78
CA GLY A 163 18.52 2.26 8.54
C GLY A 163 17.15 1.57 8.53
N ALA A 164 16.06 2.32 8.76
CA ALA A 164 14.70 1.78 8.69
C ALA A 164 14.31 1.23 7.30
N SER A 165 14.90 1.75 6.23
CA SER A 165 14.70 1.25 4.87
C SER A 165 15.32 -0.14 4.70
N GLU A 166 16.47 -0.42 5.32
CA GLU A 166 17.11 -1.75 5.24
C GLU A 166 16.27 -2.82 5.94
N ASP A 167 15.65 -2.49 7.07
CA ASP A 167 14.75 -3.40 7.79
C ASP A 167 13.50 -3.73 6.97
N ILE A 168 12.97 -2.76 6.23
CA ILE A 168 11.85 -2.98 5.31
C ILE A 168 12.26 -3.86 4.13
N ILE A 169 13.45 -3.64 3.55
CA ILE A 169 13.97 -4.49 2.48
C ILE A 169 14.12 -5.92 3.00
N HIS A 170 14.70 -6.10 4.18
CA HIS A 170 14.85 -7.42 4.80
C HIS A 170 13.50 -8.10 5.03
N HIS A 171 12.50 -7.35 5.50
CA HIS A 171 11.14 -7.84 5.65
C HIS A 171 10.54 -8.32 4.32
N ILE A 172 10.62 -7.50 3.26
CA ILE A 172 10.12 -7.86 1.92
C ILE A 172 10.85 -9.08 1.37
N VAL A 173 12.18 -9.14 1.50
CA VAL A 173 13.01 -10.26 1.01
C VAL A 173 12.59 -11.58 1.68
N THR A 174 12.31 -11.53 2.98
CA THR A 174 11.92 -12.70 3.78
C THR A 174 10.48 -13.14 3.49
N GLU A 175 9.52 -12.20 3.55
CA GLU A 175 8.08 -12.49 3.38
C GLU A 175 7.74 -12.99 1.97
N PHE A 176 8.39 -12.43 0.94
CA PHE A 176 8.18 -12.87 -0.43
C PHE A 176 9.15 -13.98 -0.88
N SER A 177 10.09 -14.42 -0.05
CA SER A 177 11.13 -15.41 -0.41
C SER A 177 11.83 -15.09 -1.74
N ILE A 178 12.41 -13.89 -1.83
CA ILE A 178 13.00 -13.35 -3.06
C ILE A 178 14.18 -14.18 -3.55
N SER A 179 14.21 -14.50 -4.85
CA SER A 179 15.32 -15.22 -5.50
C SER A 179 16.29 -14.29 -6.22
N THR A 180 15.80 -13.14 -6.72
CA THR A 180 16.59 -12.24 -7.56
C THR A 180 16.34 -10.79 -7.16
N ILE A 181 17.39 -10.03 -6.87
CA ILE A 181 17.32 -8.62 -6.53
C ILE A 181 17.94 -7.81 -7.68
N LEU A 182 17.15 -6.95 -8.31
CA LEU A 182 17.60 -6.02 -9.34
C LEU A 182 17.80 -4.64 -8.72
N VAL A 183 19.03 -4.11 -8.77
CA VAL A 183 19.35 -2.79 -8.23
C VAL A 183 19.60 -1.80 -9.37
N ILE A 184 18.76 -0.76 -9.45
CA ILE A 184 18.83 0.27 -10.49
C ILE A 184 19.45 1.56 -9.94
N GLY A 185 20.43 2.12 -10.65
CA GLY A 185 20.84 3.52 -10.49
C GLY A 185 21.50 3.92 -9.16
N SER A 186 21.83 2.96 -8.27
CA SER A 186 22.54 3.23 -7.01
C SER A 186 23.60 2.17 -6.72
N GLU A 187 24.87 2.53 -6.88
CA GLU A 187 26.01 1.63 -6.62
C GLU A 187 26.20 1.34 -5.12
N ARG A 188 25.85 2.31 -4.27
CA ARG A 188 25.87 2.15 -2.82
C ARG A 188 24.87 1.10 -2.38
N LEU A 189 23.63 1.21 -2.85
CA LEU A 189 22.59 0.23 -2.57
C LEU A 189 22.99 -1.16 -3.10
N TYR A 190 23.55 -1.22 -4.31
CA TYR A 190 24.05 -2.48 -4.88
C TYR A 190 25.11 -3.13 -3.97
N SER A 191 26.10 -2.37 -3.51
CA SER A 191 27.16 -2.89 -2.64
C SER A 191 26.61 -3.41 -1.30
N THR A 192 25.65 -2.70 -0.71
CA THR A 192 24.96 -3.13 0.51
C THR A 192 24.16 -4.40 0.26
N MET A 193 23.38 -4.48 -0.82
CA MET A 193 22.58 -5.66 -1.16
C MET A 193 23.44 -6.87 -1.47
N VAL A 194 24.56 -6.70 -2.19
CA VAL A 194 25.53 -7.78 -2.43
C VAL A 194 26.09 -8.31 -1.12
N LYS A 195 26.56 -7.43 -0.24
CA LYS A 195 27.07 -7.83 1.08
C LYS A 195 26.02 -8.56 1.92
N ASN A 196 24.76 -8.13 1.84
CA ASN A 196 23.71 -8.62 2.72
C ASN A 196 22.94 -9.82 2.18
N TYR A 197 22.91 -10.08 0.87
CA TYR A 197 22.05 -11.10 0.28
C TYR A 197 22.72 -11.97 -0.79
N ASP A 198 23.76 -11.50 -1.48
CA ASP A 198 24.34 -12.27 -2.58
C ASP A 198 24.87 -13.62 -2.09
N ASN A 199 24.52 -14.68 -2.83
CA ASN A 199 24.86 -16.07 -2.51
C ASN A 199 24.32 -16.59 -1.15
N LYS A 200 23.42 -15.87 -0.49
CA LYS A 200 22.74 -16.37 0.72
C LYS A 200 21.57 -17.29 0.34
N PRO A 201 21.24 -18.28 1.20
CA PRO A 201 20.08 -19.13 0.97
C PRO A 201 18.81 -18.28 0.96
N ILE A 202 17.87 -18.64 0.09
CA ILE A 202 16.55 -18.00 0.09
C ILE A 202 15.87 -18.32 1.42
N ALA A 203 15.46 -17.26 2.15
CA ALA A 203 14.71 -17.40 3.39
C ALA A 203 13.32 -17.98 3.08
N THR A 204 13.21 -19.31 3.12
CA THR A 204 11.95 -20.04 3.08
C THR A 204 11.69 -20.66 4.44
N SER A 205 10.49 -20.42 4.96
CA SER A 205 9.94 -21.17 6.09
C SER A 205 9.77 -22.65 5.69
N ALA A 206 10.31 -23.54 6.52
CA ALA A 206 10.10 -25.00 6.54
C ALA A 206 10.55 -25.88 5.36
N THR A 207 10.83 -25.38 4.14
CA THR A 207 11.23 -26.21 2.98
C THR A 207 12.71 -26.14 2.60
N ALA A 208 13.52 -25.36 3.33
CA ALA A 208 14.95 -25.14 3.10
C ALA A 208 15.85 -26.40 3.10
N ALA A 209 15.32 -27.58 3.43
CA ALA A 209 16.08 -28.83 3.40
C ALA A 209 16.26 -29.41 1.97
N ALA A 210 15.56 -28.90 0.95
CA ALA A 210 15.49 -29.53 -0.37
C ALA A 210 16.07 -28.73 -1.56
N SER A 211 16.27 -27.41 -1.46
CA SER A 211 16.80 -26.61 -2.58
C SER A 211 18.02 -25.76 -2.15
N ASP A 212 19.18 -25.95 -2.81
CA ASP A 212 20.38 -25.08 -2.69
C ASP A 212 20.18 -23.79 -3.50
N GLU A 213 19.01 -23.18 -3.36
CA GLU A 213 18.66 -21.95 -4.06
C GLU A 213 19.22 -20.74 -3.33
N ARG A 214 19.93 -19.89 -4.07
CA ARG A 214 20.62 -18.72 -3.54
C ARG A 214 20.08 -17.45 -4.18
N ILE A 215 20.10 -16.38 -3.40
CA ILE A 215 19.72 -15.05 -3.88
C ILE A 215 20.81 -14.53 -4.81
N SER A 216 20.41 -14.07 -6.00
CA SER A 216 21.29 -13.39 -6.95
C SER A 216 21.01 -11.88 -6.94
N VAL A 217 22.05 -11.07 -6.75
CA VAL A 217 21.95 -9.61 -6.82
C VAL A 217 22.54 -9.10 -8.13
N VAL A 218 21.72 -8.42 -8.94
CA VAL A 218 22.11 -7.95 -10.28
C VAL A 218 21.99 -6.43 -10.35
N LYS A 219 23.06 -5.77 -10.81
CA LYS A 219 23.06 -4.34 -11.10
C LYS A 219 22.44 -4.08 -12.47
N VAL A 220 21.58 -3.06 -12.55
CA VAL A 220 20.95 -2.62 -13.80
C VAL A 220 21.18 -1.11 -13.99
N THR A 221 21.52 -0.68 -15.20
CA THR A 221 21.74 0.74 -15.48
C THR A 221 20.44 1.54 -15.55
N LYS A 222 20.44 2.75 -14.96
CA LYS A 222 19.33 3.72 -15.07
C LYS A 222 19.21 4.14 -16.54
N SER A 223 17.97 4.16 -17.07
CA SER A 223 17.71 4.66 -18.42
C SER A 223 17.93 6.18 -18.48
N GLY A 224 18.58 6.66 -19.53
CA GLY A 224 18.74 8.10 -19.79
C GLY A 224 17.42 8.85 -20.08
N GLY A 225 16.33 8.12 -20.32
CA GLY A 225 14.99 8.70 -20.49
C GLY A 225 14.20 8.83 -19.18
N CYS A 226 14.78 8.46 -18.04
CA CYS A 226 14.15 8.67 -16.74
C CYS A 226 14.26 10.15 -16.33
N VAL A 227 13.12 10.76 -16.04
CA VAL A 227 13.00 12.16 -15.67
C VAL A 227 12.56 12.24 -14.21
N ASP A 228 13.13 13.19 -13.48
CA ASP A 228 12.77 13.45 -12.09
C ASP A 228 11.38 14.09 -12.03
N ARG A 229 10.53 13.60 -11.12
CA ARG A 229 9.14 14.00 -10.98
C ARG A 229 8.97 14.86 -9.75
N ASP A 230 8.51 16.08 -9.94
CA ASP A 230 8.28 16.99 -8.83
C ASP A 230 6.99 16.63 -8.07
N ALA A 231 6.87 17.15 -6.85
CA ALA A 231 5.72 16.88 -5.99
C ALA A 231 4.39 17.35 -6.61
N THR A 232 4.41 18.42 -7.41
CA THR A 232 3.24 18.93 -8.13
C THR A 232 2.76 17.94 -9.18
N PHE A 233 3.68 17.43 -10.00
CA PHE A 233 3.35 16.39 -10.98
C PHE A 233 2.82 15.13 -10.29
N MET A 234 3.47 14.68 -9.22
CA MET A 234 3.00 13.49 -8.48
C MET A 234 1.61 13.67 -7.87
N LYS A 235 1.28 14.88 -7.39
CA LYS A 235 -0.08 15.21 -6.95
C LYS A 235 -1.09 15.08 -8.09
N TYR A 236 -0.78 15.66 -9.26
CA TYR A 236 -1.65 15.55 -10.44
C TYR A 236 -1.84 14.10 -10.91
N VAL A 237 -0.77 13.28 -10.88
CA VAL A 237 -0.85 11.85 -11.20
C VAL A 237 -1.80 11.12 -10.25
N ARG A 238 -1.72 11.39 -8.93
CA ARG A 238 -2.62 10.79 -7.94
C ARG A 238 -4.06 11.21 -8.16
N GLU A 239 -4.33 12.49 -8.37
CA GLU A 239 -5.68 13.01 -8.68
C GLU A 239 -6.24 12.37 -9.95
N SER A 240 -5.43 12.25 -11.01
CA SER A 240 -5.81 11.60 -12.26
C SER A 240 -6.12 10.11 -12.08
N GLN A 241 -5.37 9.39 -11.25
CA GLN A 241 -5.63 7.98 -10.91
C GLN A 241 -6.96 7.82 -10.16
N ILE A 242 -7.25 8.71 -9.21
CA ILE A 242 -8.50 8.69 -8.45
C ILE A 242 -9.68 8.98 -9.39
N ARG A 243 -9.56 9.99 -10.25
CA ARG A 243 -10.58 10.28 -11.27
C ARG A 243 -10.80 9.10 -12.22
N SER A 244 -9.71 8.48 -12.68
CA SER A 244 -9.79 7.33 -13.59
C SER A 244 -10.44 6.11 -12.94
N TYR A 245 -10.30 5.93 -11.62
CA TYR A 245 -10.99 4.85 -10.89
C TYR A 245 -12.52 4.99 -10.94
N PHE A 246 -13.06 6.20 -10.80
CA PHE A 246 -14.52 6.43 -10.80
C PHE A 246 -15.11 6.64 -12.19
N PHE A 247 -14.39 7.34 -13.07
CA PHE A 247 -14.91 7.80 -14.37
C PHE A 247 -14.26 7.13 -15.57
N GLY A 248 -13.24 6.28 -15.36
CA GLY A 248 -12.48 5.62 -16.42
C GLY A 248 -11.49 6.55 -17.13
N SER A 249 -10.93 6.10 -18.25
CA SER A 249 -9.89 6.83 -18.98
C SER A 249 -10.48 8.05 -19.70
N PRO A 250 -9.92 9.26 -19.53
CA PRO A 250 -10.45 10.45 -20.18
C PRO A 250 -10.36 10.33 -21.70
N VAL A 251 -11.48 10.62 -22.39
CA VAL A 251 -11.45 10.89 -23.83
C VAL A 251 -10.54 12.12 -24.03
N PRO A 252 -9.47 12.06 -24.85
CA PRO A 252 -8.66 13.25 -25.13
C PRO A 252 -9.55 14.32 -25.78
N SER A 253 -9.89 15.34 -25.00
CA SER A 253 -10.73 16.46 -25.42
C SER A 253 -9.88 17.51 -26.12
N THR A 254 -9.47 17.24 -27.36
CA THR A 254 -9.04 18.28 -28.32
C THR A 254 -9.53 17.90 -29.72
N ALA A 255 -9.72 18.90 -30.57
CA ALA A 255 -10.33 18.84 -31.91
C ALA A 255 -9.66 17.91 -32.95
N SER A 256 -8.77 17.00 -32.53
CA SER A 256 -8.15 15.96 -33.36
C SER A 256 -9.06 14.74 -33.59
N SER A 257 -10.15 14.61 -32.82
CA SER A 257 -11.13 13.52 -32.96
C SER A 257 -11.91 13.54 -34.29
N ALA A 258 -11.93 14.65 -35.04
CA ALA A 258 -12.52 14.69 -36.37
C ALA A 258 -11.63 14.09 -37.48
N LEU A 259 -10.32 13.93 -37.24
CA LEU A 259 -9.38 13.33 -38.19
C LEU A 259 -9.15 11.82 -37.94
N SER A 260 -9.52 11.32 -36.75
CA SER A 260 -9.33 9.91 -36.38
C SER A 260 -10.43 8.96 -36.87
N LEU A 261 -11.43 9.43 -37.64
CA LEU A 261 -12.40 8.53 -38.28
C LEU A 261 -11.82 7.73 -39.46
N SER A 262 -10.56 7.97 -39.83
CA SER A 262 -9.89 7.34 -41.00
C SER A 262 -8.66 6.49 -40.65
N SER A 263 -8.16 6.55 -39.42
CA SER A 263 -7.09 5.64 -38.98
C SER A 263 -7.68 4.57 -38.06
N THR A 264 -7.37 3.32 -38.36
CA THR A 264 -7.65 2.09 -37.59
C THR A 264 -7.01 2.07 -36.18
N ALA A 265 -6.87 3.21 -35.52
CA ALA A 265 -6.37 3.37 -34.17
C ALA A 265 -7.55 3.26 -33.18
N THR A 266 -7.71 2.06 -32.64
CA THR A 266 -8.69 1.64 -31.63
C THR A 266 -8.36 2.21 -30.24
N GLY A 267 -8.25 3.53 -30.10
CA GLY A 267 -8.11 4.17 -28.78
C GLY A 267 -9.48 4.25 -28.10
N THR A 268 -9.88 3.22 -27.37
CA THR A 268 -11.20 3.15 -26.73
C THR A 268 -11.19 3.86 -25.40
N ALA A 269 -11.67 5.10 -25.37
CA ALA A 269 -11.95 5.78 -24.12
C ALA A 269 -13.07 5.04 -23.35
N ILE A 270 -12.74 4.46 -22.19
CA ILE A 270 -13.71 3.81 -21.31
C ILE A 270 -14.29 4.87 -20.39
N ALA A 271 -15.52 5.32 -20.66
CA ALA A 271 -16.24 6.21 -19.76
C ALA A 271 -17.08 5.39 -18.77
N LEU A 272 -16.85 5.60 -17.48
CA LEU A 272 -17.61 4.99 -16.38
C LEU A 272 -18.60 5.99 -15.80
N SER A 273 -19.71 5.47 -15.27
CA SER A 273 -20.78 6.25 -14.67
C SER A 273 -20.88 5.92 -13.18
N PRO A 274 -20.15 6.65 -12.31
CA PRO A 274 -20.23 6.44 -10.87
C PRO A 274 -21.55 6.97 -10.32
N HIS A 275 -21.92 6.50 -9.13
CA HIS A 275 -23.20 6.78 -8.50
C HIS A 275 -23.05 7.61 -7.22
N THR A 276 -23.77 8.73 -7.14
CA THR A 276 -23.79 9.58 -5.94
C THR A 276 -24.99 9.23 -5.06
N SER A 277 -24.80 9.13 -3.75
CA SER A 277 -25.87 8.87 -2.78
C SER A 277 -25.63 9.61 -1.46
N HIS A 278 -26.70 9.92 -0.73
CA HIS A 278 -26.61 10.44 0.63
C HIS A 278 -26.72 9.30 1.63
N VAL A 279 -25.77 9.22 2.56
CA VAL A 279 -25.68 8.15 3.56
C VAL A 279 -25.57 8.77 4.95
N ASP A 280 -26.18 8.14 5.95
CA ASP A 280 -26.07 8.55 7.34
C ASP A 280 -24.75 8.05 7.93
N PHE A 281 -23.97 8.90 8.57
CA PHE A 281 -22.67 8.51 9.14
C PHE A 281 -22.81 7.43 10.22
N ASP A 282 -23.88 7.46 11.01
CA ASP A 282 -24.14 6.48 12.07
C ASP A 282 -24.36 5.05 11.50
N SER A 283 -24.70 4.94 10.20
CA SER A 283 -24.82 3.66 9.51
C SER A 283 -23.49 3.09 9.01
N LEU A 284 -22.43 3.92 9.00
CA LEU A 284 -21.10 3.54 8.56
C LEU A 284 -20.22 3.19 9.75
N THR A 285 -19.26 2.31 9.51
CA THR A 285 -18.22 2.02 10.51
C THR A 285 -16.87 2.37 9.93
N VAL A 286 -16.38 3.56 10.28
CA VAL A 286 -15.15 4.13 9.75
C VAL A 286 -14.04 4.08 10.81
N TYR A 287 -12.88 3.59 10.40
CA TYR A 287 -11.65 3.54 11.19
C TYR A 287 -10.62 4.50 10.59
N SER A 288 -10.00 5.34 11.39
CA SER A 288 -8.89 6.20 10.99
C SER A 288 -7.54 5.56 11.33
N ILE A 289 -6.55 5.83 10.49
CA ILE A 289 -5.15 5.48 10.76
C ILE A 289 -4.56 6.51 11.72
N THR A 290 -3.96 6.08 12.83
CA THR A 290 -3.48 6.97 13.91
C THR A 290 -1.98 7.24 13.91
N ILE A 291 -1.25 6.77 12.89
CA ILE A 291 0.19 7.01 12.79
C ILE A 291 0.43 8.46 12.42
N ALA A 292 1.23 9.15 13.24
CA ALA A 292 1.69 10.50 12.94
C ALA A 292 2.60 10.45 11.71
N THR A 293 2.31 11.29 10.73
CA THR A 293 3.22 11.51 9.58
C THR A 293 4.14 12.68 9.90
N ASP A 294 5.34 12.71 9.32
CA ASP A 294 6.36 13.74 9.59
C ASP A 294 5.92 15.19 9.26
N GLY A 295 4.75 15.38 8.65
CA GLY A 295 4.12 16.69 8.39
C GLY A 295 3.04 17.12 9.39
N GLU A 296 2.72 16.32 10.41
CA GLU A 296 1.66 16.61 11.40
C GLU A 296 2.13 17.35 12.66
N GLN A 297 3.41 17.75 12.75
CA GLN A 297 3.91 18.47 13.93
C GLN A 297 3.24 19.83 14.17
N ASP A 298 2.52 20.37 13.18
CA ASP A 298 1.90 21.71 13.25
C ASP A 298 0.38 21.71 13.52
N GLU A 299 -0.28 20.55 13.66
CA GLU A 299 -1.73 20.49 13.94
C GLU A 299 -1.99 20.53 15.45
N TYR A 300 -2.41 21.70 15.95
CA TYR A 300 -2.84 21.93 17.33
C TYR A 300 -3.97 20.96 17.70
N ASP A 301 -3.66 19.93 18.50
CA ASP A 301 -4.61 18.98 19.05
C ASP A 301 -5.08 19.45 20.44
N PRO A 302 -6.28 20.03 20.57
CA PRO A 302 -6.80 20.52 21.85
C PRO A 302 -7.05 19.39 22.86
N SER A 303 -7.06 18.11 22.43
CA SER A 303 -7.27 16.96 23.32
C SER A 303 -6.03 16.53 24.12
N LYS A 304 -4.85 17.09 23.81
CA LYS A 304 -3.61 16.82 24.57
C LYS A 304 -3.49 17.57 25.90
N TYR A 305 -4.41 18.48 26.23
CA TYR A 305 -4.35 19.33 27.43
C TYR A 305 -5.50 19.13 28.44
N GLU A 306 -6.23 18.01 28.42
CA GLU A 306 -7.25 17.73 29.46
C GLU A 306 -6.69 17.38 30.85
N SER A 307 -5.38 17.57 31.09
CA SER A 307 -4.76 17.44 32.41
C SER A 307 -4.36 18.79 33.04
N PHE A 308 -5.10 19.87 32.76
CA PHE A 308 -5.00 21.13 33.51
C PHE A 308 -6.28 21.37 34.33
N LEU A 309 -6.24 20.95 35.59
CA LEU A 309 -7.24 21.31 36.60
C LEU A 309 -6.90 22.69 37.21
N PRO A 310 -7.89 23.58 37.43
CA PRO A 310 -7.69 24.86 38.09
C PRO A 310 -7.82 24.71 39.62
N GLY A 311 -6.80 25.07 40.38
CA GLY A 311 -6.84 25.15 41.84
C GLY A 311 -5.57 25.81 42.39
N GLY A 312 -5.73 26.93 43.10
CA GLY A 312 -4.62 27.81 43.51
C GLY A 312 -4.02 27.54 44.90
N THR A 313 -3.07 28.44 45.24
CA THR A 313 -2.32 28.68 46.50
C THR A 313 -1.32 27.59 46.89
N ASP A 314 -0.02 27.84 47.12
CA ASP A 314 0.66 28.94 47.80
C ASP A 314 2.07 29.26 47.25
N GLU A 315 2.53 30.48 47.54
CA GLU A 315 3.88 31.02 47.32
C GLU A 315 4.97 30.21 48.06
N ASN A 316 6.09 29.93 47.37
CA ASN A 316 7.42 30.15 47.96
C ASN A 316 8.51 30.16 46.87
N ASP A 317 9.26 31.26 46.84
CA ASP A 317 10.53 31.42 46.14
C ASP A 317 11.55 30.36 46.56
N THR A 318 12.42 29.93 45.65
CA THR A 318 13.90 30.03 45.75
C THR A 318 14.62 29.11 44.74
N THR A 319 15.57 29.76 44.07
CA THR A 319 16.68 29.35 43.19
C THR A 319 17.34 27.96 43.30
N THR A 320 18.06 27.62 42.21
CA THR A 320 19.37 26.91 42.09
C THR A 320 19.45 25.37 41.93
N SER A 321 19.84 24.99 40.69
CA SER A 321 21.01 24.17 40.30
C SER A 321 21.20 22.70 40.74
N SER A 322 21.30 21.83 39.73
CA SER A 322 22.34 20.81 39.48
C SER A 322 22.64 19.67 40.48
N SER A 323 22.73 18.46 39.90
CA SER A 323 23.78 17.42 40.09
C SER A 323 23.38 16.04 40.67
N LEU A 324 23.65 15.01 39.85
CA LEU A 324 24.38 13.75 40.10
C LEU A 324 24.07 12.87 41.35
N GLN A 325 23.41 11.72 41.09
CA GLN A 325 23.84 10.33 41.41
C GLN A 325 24.05 9.87 42.90
N PRO A 326 24.27 8.56 43.23
CA PRO A 326 23.26 7.56 43.65
C PRO A 326 23.49 6.92 45.08
N PRO A 327 23.11 5.66 45.40
CA PRO A 327 22.29 5.24 46.56
C PRO A 327 23.08 4.68 47.78
N PRO A 328 22.43 4.36 48.92
CA PRO A 328 22.22 2.96 49.37
C PRO A 328 20.90 2.79 50.19
N GLY A 329 20.30 1.67 50.56
CA GLY A 329 20.57 0.23 50.59
C GLY A 329 19.72 -0.36 51.75
N LEU A 330 19.22 -1.61 51.61
CA LEU A 330 18.78 -2.56 52.68
C LEU A 330 17.43 -2.23 53.42
N LEU A 331 16.42 -3.09 53.64
CA LEU A 331 16.22 -4.56 53.66
C LEU A 331 14.71 -4.93 53.55
N PRO A 332 14.35 -6.23 53.40
CA PRO A 332 13.05 -6.75 52.95
C PRO A 332 12.15 -7.27 54.09
N GLY A 333 10.83 -7.38 53.84
CA GLY A 333 9.90 -8.04 54.76
C GLY A 333 8.48 -8.24 54.21
N LEU A 334 8.17 -9.51 53.92
CA LEU A 334 6.89 -10.24 53.98
C LEU A 334 5.57 -9.57 53.55
N GLY A 335 4.86 -10.24 52.64
CA GLY A 335 3.42 -10.08 52.44
C GLY A 335 2.91 -10.70 51.16
N SER A 336 2.76 -12.02 51.16
CA SER A 336 1.95 -12.77 50.18
C SER A 336 0.48 -12.41 50.35
N ASP A 337 -0.21 -12.04 49.26
CA ASP A 337 -1.64 -12.32 49.11
C ASP A 337 -2.01 -12.44 47.63
N LEU A 338 -2.36 -13.67 47.24
CA LEU A 338 -3.15 -13.94 46.05
C LEU A 338 -4.60 -13.62 46.37
N SER A 339 -5.25 -12.79 45.56
CA SER A 339 -6.71 -12.83 45.41
C SER A 339 -7.06 -12.79 43.94
N ALA A 340 -7.74 -13.85 43.51
CA ALA A 340 -8.35 -14.01 42.21
C ALA A 340 -9.62 -13.17 42.08
N ALA A 341 -9.78 -12.61 40.88
CA ALA A 341 -11.01 -12.34 40.12
C ALA A 341 -12.34 -12.04 40.85
N THR A 342 -12.90 -10.86 40.56
CA THR A 342 -14.29 -10.74 40.05
C THR A 342 -14.43 -9.46 39.20
N ALA A 343 -15.14 -9.61 38.08
CA ALA A 343 -15.24 -8.68 36.97
C ALA A 343 -16.23 -7.52 37.19
N SER A 344 -15.91 -6.35 36.64
CA SER A 344 -16.86 -5.46 35.95
C SER A 344 -16.15 -4.21 35.44
N GLY A 345 -16.07 -4.02 34.12
CA GLY A 345 -15.56 -2.79 33.51
C GLY A 345 -14.92 -3.08 32.16
N ALA A 346 -15.68 -2.92 31.09
CA ALA A 346 -15.18 -2.97 29.72
C ALA A 346 -14.24 -1.78 29.48
N SER A 347 -12.95 -1.95 29.80
CA SER A 347 -11.89 -1.08 29.31
C SER A 347 -11.47 -1.59 27.94
N THR A 348 -11.67 -0.77 26.92
CA THR A 348 -11.06 -0.94 25.59
C THR A 348 -9.55 -1.11 25.76
N SER A 349 -9.07 -2.35 25.68
CA SER A 349 -7.66 -2.67 25.60
C SER A 349 -7.14 -2.17 24.25
N SER A 350 -6.65 -0.93 24.22
CA SER A 350 -5.84 -0.45 23.11
C SER A 350 -4.55 -1.26 23.11
N ASN A 351 -4.48 -2.28 22.27
CA ASN A 351 -3.20 -2.87 21.91
C ASN A 351 -2.34 -1.72 21.33
N PRO A 352 -1.17 -1.40 21.93
CA PRO A 352 -0.33 -0.30 21.45
C PRO A 352 0.25 -0.53 20.04
N ASN A 353 0.00 -1.70 19.44
CA ASN A 353 0.55 -2.14 18.17
C ASN A 353 -0.43 -2.07 16.98
N LEU A 354 -1.66 -1.58 17.15
CA LEU A 354 -2.62 -1.42 16.05
C LEU A 354 -2.95 0.06 15.80
N PRO A 355 -2.50 0.64 14.67
CA PRO A 355 -2.67 2.05 14.37
C PRO A 355 -4.05 2.36 13.77
N LEU A 356 -5.12 1.75 14.30
CA LEU A 356 -6.49 1.95 13.83
C LEU A 356 -7.38 2.38 15.00
N LYS A 357 -8.11 3.49 14.83
CA LYS A 357 -9.09 3.98 15.80
C LYS A 357 -10.43 4.19 15.13
N LYS A 358 -11.51 3.71 15.75
CA LYS A 358 -12.86 3.97 15.26
C LYS A 358 -13.19 5.46 15.39
N LEU A 359 -13.74 6.07 14.34
CA LEU A 359 -14.18 7.46 14.37
C LEU A 359 -15.45 7.59 15.21
N PRO A 360 -15.52 8.56 16.16
CA PRO A 360 -16.75 8.87 16.87
C PRO A 360 -17.72 9.64 15.97
N SER A 361 -19.03 9.57 16.28
CA SER A 361 -20.01 10.50 15.73
C SER A 361 -20.07 11.79 16.57
N PRO A 362 -20.31 12.97 15.95
CA PRO A 362 -20.61 13.21 14.52
C PRO A 362 -19.40 13.08 13.59
N ALA A 363 -19.66 12.89 12.29
CA ALA A 363 -18.63 12.81 11.26
C ALA A 363 -17.72 14.06 11.28
N PRO A 364 -16.38 13.92 11.37
CA PRO A 364 -15.50 15.08 11.32
C PRO A 364 -15.47 15.69 9.92
N LEU A 365 -15.50 17.04 9.84
CA LEU A 365 -15.43 17.79 8.57
C LEU A 365 -14.21 17.44 7.71
N SER A 366 -13.12 16.98 8.32
CA SER A 366 -11.92 16.50 7.63
C SER A 366 -12.16 15.26 6.74
N LEU A 367 -13.31 14.59 6.85
CA LEU A 367 -13.70 13.52 5.91
C LEU A 367 -14.08 14.05 4.55
N GLU A 368 -14.42 15.33 4.43
CA GLU A 368 -14.78 15.94 3.16
C GLU A 368 -13.62 15.85 2.16
N ASN A 369 -13.95 15.57 0.90
CA ASN A 369 -13.00 15.45 -0.20
C ASN A 369 -11.96 14.33 -0.03
N THR A 370 -12.26 13.30 0.76
CA THR A 370 -11.37 12.16 1.00
C THR A 370 -11.90 10.83 0.45
N LEU A 371 -11.00 9.85 0.35
CA LEU A 371 -11.34 8.47 -0.01
C LEU A 371 -11.48 7.60 1.23
N LEU A 372 -12.48 6.73 1.21
CA LEU A 372 -12.67 5.65 2.17
C LEU A 372 -12.45 4.31 1.47
N ALA A 373 -11.57 3.49 2.02
CA ALA A 373 -11.34 2.13 1.56
C ALA A 373 -12.37 1.19 2.20
N ILE A 374 -13.20 0.54 1.40
CA ILE A 374 -14.18 -0.45 1.88
C ILE A 374 -13.48 -1.79 2.02
N THR A 375 -13.39 -2.32 3.24
CA THR A 375 -12.78 -3.63 3.48
C THR A 375 -13.72 -4.78 3.14
N ASN A 376 -13.17 -5.97 2.90
CA ASN A 376 -13.90 -7.22 2.77
C ASN A 376 -14.32 -7.85 4.11
N VAL A 377 -14.35 -7.07 5.20
CA VAL A 377 -14.73 -7.52 6.55
C VAL A 377 -15.96 -6.73 7.06
N ALA A 378 -16.72 -7.29 8.00
CA ALA A 378 -17.90 -6.65 8.56
C ALA A 378 -17.55 -5.47 9.47
N GLY A 379 -18.47 -4.51 9.67
CA GLY A 379 -18.22 -3.31 10.48
C GLY A 379 -17.90 -3.59 11.96
N ASN A 380 -18.39 -4.71 12.50
CA ASN A 380 -18.22 -5.12 13.89
C ASN A 380 -17.00 -6.03 14.15
N ALA A 381 -16.16 -6.26 13.13
CA ALA A 381 -14.97 -7.09 13.28
C ALA A 381 -13.90 -6.43 14.17
N SER A 382 -12.95 -7.25 14.63
CA SER A 382 -11.83 -6.78 15.42
C SER A 382 -10.90 -5.87 14.61
N LEU A 383 -10.16 -4.98 15.29
CA LEU A 383 -9.21 -4.08 14.61
C LEU A 383 -8.11 -4.84 13.84
N GLU A 384 -7.73 -6.02 14.32
CA GLU A 384 -6.76 -6.90 13.66
C GLU A 384 -7.30 -7.45 12.34
N GLU A 385 -8.54 -7.92 12.33
CA GLU A 385 -9.21 -8.37 11.11
C GLU A 385 -9.41 -7.22 10.12
N VAL A 386 -9.72 -6.01 10.59
CA VAL A 386 -9.86 -4.83 9.72
C VAL A 386 -8.52 -4.43 9.10
N ARG A 387 -7.41 -4.45 9.86
CA ARG A 387 -6.06 -4.21 9.34
C ARG A 387 -5.70 -5.22 8.25
N ASP A 388 -6.00 -6.49 8.50
CA ASP A 388 -5.57 -7.61 7.67
C ASP A 388 -6.53 -7.88 6.50
N ALA A 389 -7.60 -7.10 6.37
CA ALA A 389 -8.60 -7.26 5.34
C ALA A 389 -8.12 -6.73 3.98
N SER A 390 -8.43 -7.47 2.92
CA SER A 390 -8.36 -6.95 1.56
C SER A 390 -9.48 -5.93 1.29
N ILE A 391 -9.28 -5.09 0.29
CA ILE A 391 -10.19 -4.01 -0.07
C ILE A 391 -11.15 -4.47 -1.17
N MET A 392 -12.44 -4.20 -0.96
CA MET A 392 -13.51 -4.39 -1.95
C MET A 392 -13.48 -3.29 -3.01
N GLY A 393 -13.23 -2.06 -2.59
CA GLY A 393 -13.18 -0.88 -3.44
C GLY A 393 -13.08 0.40 -2.63
N PHE A 394 -13.18 1.54 -3.31
CA PHE A 394 -13.07 2.86 -2.70
C PHE A 394 -14.33 3.67 -2.93
N VAL A 395 -14.71 4.48 -1.96
CA VAL A 395 -15.76 5.49 -2.11
C VAL A 395 -15.20 6.86 -1.78
N TYR A 396 -15.70 7.88 -2.45
CA TYR A 396 -15.28 9.26 -2.25
C TYR A 396 -16.35 10.03 -1.46
N VAL A 397 -15.93 10.70 -0.39
CA VAL A 397 -16.80 11.56 0.41
C VAL A 397 -16.72 12.97 -0.17
N ALA A 398 -17.83 13.42 -0.74
CA ALA A 398 -17.94 14.70 -1.43
C ALA A 398 -18.26 15.87 -0.51
N ASP A 399 -19.10 15.61 0.49
CA ASP A 399 -19.67 16.62 1.36
C ASP A 399 -20.05 15.98 2.70
N VAL A 400 -19.90 16.75 3.78
CA VAL A 400 -20.19 16.34 5.17
C VAL A 400 -21.17 17.36 5.78
N ASP A 401 -22.46 17.01 5.78
CA ASP A 401 -23.51 17.82 6.39
C ASP A 401 -23.57 17.56 7.91
N GLU A 402 -23.05 18.48 8.72
CA GLU A 402 -23.25 18.46 10.18
C GLU A 402 -24.65 19.00 10.56
N LYS A 403 -25.61 18.10 10.79
CA LYS A 403 -26.87 18.48 11.45
C LYS A 403 -26.80 18.17 12.94
N LYS A 404 -26.88 19.22 13.78
CA LYS A 404 -26.94 19.08 15.24
C LYS A 404 -28.03 18.06 15.64
N GLY A 405 -27.61 16.95 16.25
CA GLY A 405 -28.50 15.92 16.82
C GLY A 405 -28.81 14.71 15.93
N GLN A 406 -28.32 14.63 14.69
CA GLN A 406 -28.44 13.45 13.82
C GLN A 406 -27.09 13.24 13.14
N GLY A 407 -26.32 12.21 13.53
CA GLY A 407 -25.13 11.56 12.91
C GLY A 407 -24.16 12.28 11.97
N GLY A 408 -24.61 13.23 11.18
CA GLY A 408 -23.96 13.79 10.01
C GLY A 408 -24.46 13.05 8.76
N LYS A 409 -24.93 13.78 7.73
CA LYS A 409 -25.21 13.15 6.42
C LYS A 409 -24.00 13.30 5.52
N LEU A 410 -23.57 12.22 4.88
CA LEU A 410 -22.48 12.22 3.93
C LEU A 410 -23.02 12.15 2.52
N ARG A 411 -22.51 12.99 1.62
CA ARG A 411 -22.68 12.82 0.18
C ARG A 411 -21.52 11.97 -0.33
N VAL A 412 -21.80 10.74 -0.77
CA VAL A 412 -20.77 9.75 -1.15
C VAL A 412 -20.91 9.39 -2.61
N LEU A 413 -19.78 9.30 -3.32
CA LEU A 413 -19.66 8.78 -4.67
C LEU A 413 -19.08 7.36 -4.64
N ALA A 414 -19.82 6.43 -5.21
CA ALA A 414 -19.43 5.02 -5.33
C ALA A 414 -19.17 4.66 -6.80
N PRO A 415 -18.20 3.76 -7.08
CA PRO A 415 -17.89 3.33 -8.45
C PRO A 415 -19.00 2.46 -9.04
N VAL A 416 -19.81 1.81 -8.19
CA VAL A 416 -20.91 0.94 -8.59
C VAL A 416 -22.21 1.50 -8.03
N GLY A 417 -23.26 1.49 -8.85
CA GLY A 417 -24.61 1.87 -8.42
C GLY A 417 -25.17 0.89 -7.39
N GLY A 418 -25.82 1.43 -6.36
CA GLY A 418 -26.43 0.61 -5.30
C GLY A 418 -26.32 1.24 -3.92
N ARG A 419 -26.65 0.47 -2.90
CA ARG A 419 -26.45 0.88 -1.50
C ARG A 419 -24.98 0.71 -1.13
N VAL A 420 -24.46 1.67 -0.37
CA VAL A 420 -23.12 1.56 0.21
C VAL A 420 -23.08 0.32 1.14
N PRO A 421 -22.13 -0.61 0.95
CA PRO A 421 -22.04 -1.80 1.77
C PRO A 421 -21.81 -1.48 3.26
N SER A 422 -22.52 -2.19 4.14
CA SER A 422 -22.37 -2.11 5.60
C SER A 422 -21.12 -2.85 6.08
N ARG A 423 -19.93 -2.38 5.67
CA ARG A 423 -18.62 -3.01 5.92
C ARG A 423 -17.73 -2.06 6.72
N ALA A 424 -16.66 -2.59 7.29
CA ALA A 424 -15.64 -1.74 7.90
C ALA A 424 -14.96 -0.91 6.80
N MET A 425 -14.84 0.40 7.03
CA MET A 425 -14.18 1.35 6.14
C MET A 425 -12.92 1.88 6.82
N VAL A 426 -11.85 2.05 6.05
CA VAL A 426 -10.58 2.61 6.53
C VAL A 426 -10.33 3.95 5.86
N TRP A 427 -9.95 4.94 6.66
CA TRP A 427 -9.65 6.30 6.24
C TRP A 427 -8.17 6.62 6.48
N GLY A 428 -7.46 6.94 5.39
CA GLY A 428 -6.11 7.50 5.42
C GLY A 428 -6.21 9.01 5.63
N LYS A 429 -5.77 9.51 6.78
CA LYS A 429 -5.88 10.93 7.12
C LYS A 429 -5.08 11.75 6.09
N LYS A 430 -5.77 12.57 5.28
CA LYS A 430 -5.18 13.47 4.25
C LYS A 430 -4.41 12.79 3.11
N TRP A 431 -4.46 11.47 2.97
CA TRP A 431 -3.79 10.70 1.91
C TRP A 431 -4.80 9.82 1.15
N PRO A 432 -4.78 9.73 -0.19
CA PRO A 432 -3.77 10.20 -1.18
C PRO A 432 -3.79 11.71 -1.53
N GLY A 433 -4.59 12.49 -0.83
CA GLY A 433 -4.78 13.92 -1.00
C GLY A 433 -6.27 14.27 -1.11
N GLU A 434 -6.61 15.55 -0.99
CA GLU A 434 -7.95 16.06 -1.22
C GLU A 434 -8.18 16.24 -2.72
N VAL A 435 -9.15 15.53 -3.29
CA VAL A 435 -9.49 15.64 -4.72
C VAL A 435 -10.69 16.55 -4.89
N VAL A 436 -10.46 17.85 -4.77
CA VAL A 436 -11.53 18.85 -4.89
C VAL A 436 -12.17 18.79 -6.28
N GLY A 437 -13.50 18.81 -6.32
CA GLY A 437 -14.25 18.90 -7.58
C GLY A 437 -14.38 17.57 -8.33
N LEU A 438 -14.21 16.43 -7.67
CA LEU A 438 -14.51 15.12 -8.28
C LEU A 438 -15.99 15.00 -8.70
N ILE A 439 -16.89 15.75 -8.03
CA ILE A 439 -18.32 15.87 -8.32
C ILE A 439 -18.59 17.36 -8.53
N GLY A 440 -18.58 17.81 -9.78
CA GLY A 440 -18.75 19.22 -10.12
C GLY A 440 -18.87 19.42 -11.62
#